data_AF-A0A5N8UKU9-F1
#
_entry.id   AF-A0A5N8UKU9-F1
#
_cell.length_a   1.000
_cell.length_b   1.000
_cell.length_c   1.000
_cell.angle_alpha   90.00
_cell.angle_beta   90.00
_cell.angle_gamma   90.00
#
_symmetry.space_group_name_H-M   'P 1'
#
loop_
_entity.id
_entity.type
_entity.pdbx_description
1 polymer ?
#
loop_
_entity_poly.entity_id
_entity_poly.type
_entity_poly.pdbx_seq_one_letter_code
_entity_poly.pdbx_strand_id
1 'polypeptide(L)'
;MCSTPKTSLAAKMPETPFRSFMASMTLAQRKRFAEVANRAQERRDSTEHYRQGLSSQHKSVTSLSLWEKFKQLCIQTVNLMG
;
A
#
# COMPACT_ATOMS: atom_id res chain seq x y z
N MET A 1 -22.63 -11.34 4.73
CA MET A 1 -22.30 -10.07 5.40
C MET A 1 -21.29 -10.38 6.50
N CYS A 2 -20.05 -9.92 6.38
CA CYS A 2 -19.02 -10.15 7.40
C CYS A 2 -19.12 -9.04 8.46
N SER A 3 -19.74 -9.35 9.59
CA SER A 3 -19.82 -8.45 10.75
C SER A 3 -18.47 -8.41 11.46
N THR A 4 -17.94 -7.22 11.73
CA THR A 4 -16.80 -7.03 12.63
C THR A 4 -17.22 -7.37 14.05
N PRO A 5 -16.40 -8.12 14.82
CA PRO A 5 -16.74 -8.42 16.20
C PRO A 5 -16.79 -7.11 16.99
N LYS A 6 -17.93 -6.89 17.68
CA LYS A 6 -18.17 -5.74 18.55
C LYS A 6 -17.17 -5.83 19.70
N THR A 7 -16.09 -5.06 19.63
CA THR A 7 -15.07 -5.01 20.67
C THR A 7 -15.73 -4.52 21.96
N SER A 8 -15.92 -5.44 22.89
CA SER A 8 -16.35 -5.13 24.25
C SER A 8 -15.37 -4.12 24.85
N LEU A 9 -15.84 -2.89 25.07
CA LEU A 9 -15.12 -1.82 25.79
C LEU A 9 -14.79 -2.19 27.26
N ALA A 10 -15.21 -3.37 27.73
CA ALA A 10 -14.85 -3.93 29.03
C ALA A 10 -13.65 -4.88 28.95
N ALA A 11 -12.68 -4.63 28.06
CA ALA A 11 -11.38 -5.29 28.15
C ALA A 11 -10.69 -4.78 29.43
N LYS A 12 -10.85 -5.51 30.53
CA LYS A 12 -10.23 -5.22 31.82
C LYS A 12 -8.73 -5.09 31.57
N MET A 13 -8.21 -3.86 31.63
CA MET A 13 -6.78 -3.64 31.50
C MET A 13 -6.08 -4.43 32.62
N PRO A 14 -5.03 -5.20 32.31
CA PRO A 14 -4.29 -5.89 33.35
C PRO A 14 -3.73 -4.86 34.35
N GLU A 15 -3.87 -5.14 35.65
CA GLU A 15 -3.32 -4.28 36.71
C GLU A 15 -1.79 -4.26 36.68
N THR A 16 -1.17 -5.28 36.11
CA THR A 16 0.28 -5.33 35.93
C THR A 16 0.66 -4.74 34.57
N PRO A 17 1.75 -3.94 34.51
CA PRO A 17 2.23 -3.44 33.24
C PRO A 17 2.60 -4.63 32.35
N PHE A 18 2.07 -4.64 31.13
CA PHE A 18 2.36 -5.68 30.16
C PHE A 18 3.88 -5.73 29.94
N ARG A 19 4.52 -6.83 30.35
CA ARG A 19 5.94 -7.04 30.03
C ARG A 19 6.05 -7.16 28.51
N SER A 20 6.97 -6.40 27.91
CA SER A 20 7.19 -6.51 26.47
C SER A 20 7.53 -7.97 26.14
N PHE A 21 7.03 -8.45 25.00
CA PHE A 21 7.30 -9.82 24.55
C PHE A 21 8.81 -10.11 24.48
N MET A 22 9.62 -9.09 24.16
CA MET A 22 11.08 -9.18 24.13
C MET A 22 11.72 -9.26 25.53
N ALA A 23 11.03 -8.84 26.60
CA ALA A 23 11.57 -8.84 27.96
C ALA A 23 11.74 -10.24 28.55
N SER A 24 10.98 -11.23 28.08
CA SER A 24 11.15 -12.64 28.44
C SER A 24 12.18 -13.37 27.58
N MET A 25 12.71 -12.74 26.52
CA MET A 25 13.61 -13.37 25.57
C MET A 25 15.09 -13.12 25.91
N THR A 26 15.88 -14.17 25.77
CA THR A 26 17.34 -14.08 25.88
C THR A 26 17.92 -13.23 24.74
N LEU A 27 19.14 -12.73 24.93
CA LEU A 27 19.81 -11.91 23.92
C LEU A 27 19.97 -12.64 22.57
N ALA A 28 20.28 -13.94 22.59
CA ALA A 28 20.39 -14.75 21.38
C ALA A 28 19.04 -14.92 20.66
N GLN A 29 17.95 -15.09 21.42
CA GLN A 29 16.60 -15.16 20.83
C GLN A 29 16.17 -13.83 20.22
N ARG A 30 16.50 -12.70 20.87
CA ARG A 30 16.22 -11.36 20.34
C ARG A 30 16.97 -11.08 19.04
N LYS A 31 18.22 -11.51 18.93
CA LYS A 31 19.00 -11.41 17.67
C LYS A 31 18.33 -12.15 16.52
N ARG A 32 17.95 -13.42 16.74
CA ARG A 32 17.25 -14.22 15.73
C ARG A 32 15.91 -13.61 15.33
N PHE A 33 15.17 -13.06 16.28
CA PHE A 33 13.92 -12.35 15.99
C PHE A 33 14.17 -11.13 15.10
N ALA A 34 15.17 -10.31 15.42
CA ALA A 34 15.53 -9.13 14.63
C ALA A 34 15.93 -9.49 13.20
N GLU A 35 16.71 -10.56 13.00
CA GLU A 35 17.09 -11.05 11.66
C GLU A 35 15.86 -11.41 10.82
N VAL A 36 14.91 -12.15 11.40
CA VAL A 36 13.67 -12.53 10.71
C VAL A 36 12.79 -11.30 10.44
N ALA A 37 12.69 -10.39 11.40
CA ALA A 37 11.92 -9.16 11.25
C ALA A 37 12.47 -8.26 10.14
N ASN A 38 13.79 -8.10 10.05
CA ASN A 38 14.45 -7.33 9.01
C ASN A 38 14.21 -7.96 7.62
N ARG A 39 14.38 -9.28 7.48
CA ARG A 39 14.08 -9.98 6.22
C ARG A 39 12.60 -9.83 5.81
N ALA A 40 11.69 -9.82 6.78
CA ALA A 40 10.28 -9.57 6.49
C ALA A 40 10.05 -8.13 6.03
N GLN A 41 10.76 -7.17 6.61
CA GLN A 41 10.69 -5.77 6.20
C GLN A 41 11.22 -5.56 4.78
N GLU A 42 12.37 -6.15 4.43
CA GLU A 42 12.92 -6.11 3.07
C GLU A 42 11.90 -6.57 2.01
N ARG A 43 11.11 -7.61 2.31
CA ARG A 43 10.03 -8.08 1.42
C ARG A 43 8.87 -7.10 1.29
N ARG A 44 8.56 -6.37 2.36
CA ARG A 44 7.53 -5.31 2.31
C ARG A 44 8.04 -4.17 1.45
N ASP A 45 9.26 -3.71 1.69
CA ASP A 45 9.87 -2.61 0.95
C ASP A 45 9.96 -2.94 -0.55
N SER A 46 10.33 -4.17 -0.92
CA SER A 46 10.33 -4.60 -2.33
C SER A 46 8.93 -4.58 -2.95
N THR A 47 7.91 -4.95 -2.18
CA THR A 47 6.52 -4.91 -2.63
C THR A 47 6.02 -3.46 -2.78
N GLU A 48 6.37 -2.59 -1.84
CA GLU A 48 6.01 -1.18 -1.88
C GLU A 48 6.68 -0.47 -3.05
N HIS A 49 7.96 -0.72 -3.31
CA HIS A 49 8.65 -0.18 -4.48
C HIS A 49 7.97 -0.59 -5.79
N TYR A 50 7.57 -1.86 -5.91
CA TYR A 50 6.83 -2.34 -7.09
C TYR A 50 5.45 -1.67 -7.21
N ARG A 51 4.71 -1.54 -6.11
CA ARG A 51 3.39 -0.87 -6.08
C ARG A 51 3.50 0.61 -6.41
N GLN A 52 4.52 1.31 -5.92
CA GLN A 52 4.78 2.71 -6.23
C GLN A 52 5.11 2.88 -7.72
N GLY A 53 5.94 2.00 -8.29
CA GLY A 53 6.22 1.95 -9.73
C GLY A 53 4.95 1.83 -10.58
N LEU A 54 4.06 0.88 -10.23
CA LEU A 54 2.77 0.72 -10.92
C LEU A 54 1.83 1.91 -10.74
N SER A 55 1.78 2.52 -9.55
CA SER A 55 0.96 3.73 -9.32
C SER A 55 1.47 4.95 -10.08
N SER A 56 2.79 5.04 -10.29
CA SER A 56 3.42 6.14 -11.02
C SER A 56 3.27 6.01 -12.55
N GLN A 57 3.16 4.77 -13.07
CA GLN A 57 2.74 4.52 -14.46
C GLN A 57 1.24 4.76 -14.68
N HIS A 58 0.44 4.71 -13.62
CA HIS A 58 -0.98 5.08 -13.67
C HIS A 58 -1.23 6.59 -13.58
N LYS A 59 -0.21 7.43 -13.82
CA LYS A 59 -0.40 8.84 -14.13
C LYS A 59 -1.05 8.96 -15.51
N SER A 60 -2.38 8.91 -15.48
CA SER A 60 -3.30 9.57 -16.40
C SER A 60 -2.78 9.69 -17.84
N VAL A 61 -2.90 8.61 -18.61
CA VAL A 61 -3.44 8.83 -19.95
C VAL A 61 -4.84 9.32 -19.69
N THR A 62 -5.01 10.65 -19.67
CA THR A 62 -6.30 11.31 -19.81
C THR A 62 -7.10 10.47 -20.79
N SER A 63 -8.14 9.81 -20.28
CA SER A 63 -9.20 9.29 -21.13
C SER A 63 -9.89 10.50 -21.73
N LEU A 64 -9.21 11.17 -22.66
CA LEU A 64 -9.81 12.15 -23.54
C LEU A 64 -11.04 11.45 -24.07
N SER A 65 -12.19 12.05 -23.79
CA SER A 65 -13.48 11.55 -24.23
C SER A 65 -13.36 11.22 -25.71
N LEU A 66 -14.01 10.14 -26.16
CA LEU A 66 -14.03 9.78 -27.59
C LEU A 66 -14.41 10.98 -28.47
N TRP A 67 -15.19 11.91 -27.90
CA TRP A 67 -15.58 13.18 -28.51
C TRP A 67 -14.42 14.17 -28.71
N GLU A 68 -13.48 14.27 -27.77
CA GLU A 68 -12.29 15.13 -27.89
C GLU A 68 -11.31 14.58 -28.93
N LYS A 69 -11.20 13.25 -29.03
CA LYS A 69 -10.42 12.59 -30.09
C LYS A 69 -11.03 12.85 -31.47
N PHE A 70 -12.36 12.78 -31.58
CA PHE A 70 -13.07 13.10 -32.83
C PHE A 70 -12.87 14.58 -33.22
N LYS A 71 -12.96 15.49 -32.25
CA LYS A 71 -12.73 16.92 -32.47
C LYS A 71 -11.32 17.21 -32.99
N GLN A 72 -10.29 16.56 -32.44
CA GLN A 72 -8.92 16.69 -32.95
C GLN A 72 -8.78 16.19 -34.39
N LEU A 73 -9.39 15.05 -34.72
CA LEU A 73 -9.39 14.51 -36.07
C LEU A 73 -10.01 15.47 -37.09
N CYS A 74 -11.17 16.06 -36.76
CA CYS A 74 -11.82 17.05 -37.63
C CYS A 74 -10.95 18.30 -37.85
N ILE A 75 -10.30 18.82 -36.81
CA ILE A 75 -9.42 19.98 -36.93
C ILE A 75 -8.21 19.65 -37.82
N GLN A 76 -7.64 18.44 -37.65
CA GLN A 76 -6.48 18.01 -38.42
C GLN A 76 -6.82 17.81 -39.91
N THR A 77 -8.01 17.30 -40.24
CA THR A 77 -8.46 17.15 -41.63
C THR A 77 -8.73 18.49 -42.32
N VAL A 78 -9.25 19.48 -41.60
CA VAL A 78 -9.51 20.82 -42.16
C VAL A 78 -8.21 21.54 -42.47
N ASN A 79 -7.19 21.43 -41.60
CA ASN A 79 -5.88 22.04 -41.82
C ASN A 79 -5.05 21.37 -42.93
N LEU A 80 -5.41 20.16 -43.38
CA LEU A 80 -4.72 19.45 -44.47
C LEU A 80 -5.34 19.76 -45.85
N MET A 81 -6.54 20.32 -45.89
CA MET A 81 -7.28 20.65 -47.13
C MET A 81 -7.39 22.15 -47.41
N GLY A 82 -6.93 23.02 -46.50
CA GLY A 82 -6.75 24.46 -46.73
C GLY A 82 -5.30 24.79 -47.02
#